data_AF-A0A1H2PTV6-F1
#
_entry.id   AF-A0A1H2PTV6-F1
#
_cell.length_a   1.000
_cell.length_b   1.000
_cell.length_c   1.000
_cell.angle_alpha   90.00
_cell.angle_beta   90.00
_cell.angle_gamma   90.00
#
_symmetry.space_group_name_H-M   'P 1'
#
loop_
_entity.id
_entity.type
_entity.pdbx_description
1 polymer ?
#
loop_
_entity_poly.entity_id
_entity_poly.type
_entity_poly.pdbx_seq_one_letter_code
_entity_poly.pdbx_strand_id
1 'polypeptide(L)'
;MKRSFQSDFRHRGRASEAASQSQSQPQLQSQSHRSDAGWRTSGIGRVAGAALSLLLLGAGAATLAPGAAQAEEIGSVRTHFKITGSDRVVVEAYDDPLVPGVTCYVSRARTGGIKGSLGVAEDPTEASIACRQTGPVSFAGPLPQQTDVFSERLSFIFKTLHVVRIVDRPRNTLVYLTYSDRVVTGSAKNGVSAVPIPANQKIPVK
;
A
#
# COMPACT_ATOMS: atom_id res chain seq x y z
N MET A 1 -61.85 -18.42 17.82
CA MET A 1 -60.95 -19.59 17.62
C MET A 1 -59.50 -19.07 17.56
N LYS A 2 -58.79 -18.90 18.67
CA LYS A 2 -57.76 -19.81 19.24
C LYS A 2 -56.90 -20.56 18.20
N ARG A 3 -55.61 -20.20 18.10
CA ARG A 3 -54.46 -21.00 18.58
C ARG A 3 -53.12 -20.26 18.37
N SER A 4 -52.40 -20.06 19.48
CA SER A 4 -50.96 -19.80 19.54
C SER A 4 -50.17 -20.94 18.91
N PHE A 5 -49.00 -20.62 18.35
CA PHE A 5 -47.92 -21.59 18.17
C PHE A 5 -46.63 -20.99 18.75
N GLN A 6 -46.36 -21.38 20.00
CA GLN A 6 -45.05 -21.33 20.64
C GLN A 6 -44.29 -22.61 20.28
N SER A 7 -43.01 -22.49 19.97
CA SER A 7 -41.99 -23.55 20.13
C SER A 7 -40.63 -22.84 19.97
N ASP A 8 -39.98 -22.33 21.01
CA ASP A 8 -39.36 -23.05 22.14
C ASP A 8 -38.27 -24.02 21.67
N PHE A 9 -37.05 -23.49 21.52
CA PHE A 9 -35.83 -24.28 21.31
C PHE A 9 -34.74 -23.78 22.24
N ARG A 10 -34.95 -23.96 23.56
CA ARG A 10 -33.86 -24.14 24.52
C ARG A 10 -33.63 -25.63 24.68
N HIS A 11 -32.40 -26.10 24.49
CA HIS A 11 -31.64 -26.77 25.57
C HIS A 11 -30.27 -27.29 25.13
N ARG A 12 -29.29 -27.01 26.02
CA ARG A 12 -28.07 -27.78 26.34
C ARG A 12 -26.97 -27.77 25.25
N GLY A 13 -25.77 -27.25 25.47
CA GLY A 13 -24.98 -27.20 26.69
C GLY A 13 -23.96 -28.34 26.67
N ARG A 14 -22.70 -28.03 26.35
CA ARG A 14 -21.55 -28.81 26.83
C ARG A 14 -20.32 -27.91 26.92
N ALA A 15 -19.93 -27.67 28.16
CA ALA A 15 -18.64 -27.14 28.54
C ALA A 15 -17.51 -28.09 28.10
N SER A 16 -16.37 -27.50 27.76
CA SER A 16 -15.07 -28.14 27.88
C SER A 16 -14.08 -27.06 28.30
N GLU A 17 -13.85 -26.98 29.60
CA GLU A 17 -12.65 -26.40 30.20
C GLU A 17 -11.41 -27.13 29.67
N ALA A 18 -10.38 -26.36 29.31
CA ALA A 18 -9.00 -26.78 29.41
C ALA A 18 -8.13 -25.53 29.65
N ALA A 19 -7.87 -25.28 30.92
CA ALA A 19 -6.83 -24.38 31.41
C ALA A 19 -5.49 -25.15 31.50
N SER A 20 -4.41 -24.59 30.97
CA SER A 20 -2.98 -24.93 31.18
C SER A 20 -2.19 -24.49 29.95
N GLN A 21 -1.05 -23.81 29.95
CA GLN A 21 -0.06 -23.38 30.94
C GLN A 21 0.66 -22.20 30.25
N SER A 22 0.81 -21.04 30.90
CA SER A 22 2.04 -20.67 31.62
C SER A 22 3.32 -21.32 31.06
N GLN A 23 3.97 -20.65 30.10
CA GLN A 23 5.40 -20.80 29.88
C GLN A 23 6.03 -19.42 29.87
N SER A 24 6.44 -19.03 31.07
CA SER A 24 7.54 -18.13 31.34
C SER A 24 8.83 -18.65 30.68
N GLN A 25 9.50 -17.80 29.90
CA GLN A 25 10.94 -17.93 29.70
C GLN A 25 11.65 -16.58 29.88
N PRO A 26 12.90 -16.63 30.36
CA PRO A 26 13.52 -15.56 31.13
C PRO A 26 14.20 -14.53 30.25
N GLN A 27 14.34 -13.34 30.81
CA GLN A 27 15.22 -12.29 30.31
C GLN A 27 16.67 -12.78 30.22
N LEU A 28 17.27 -12.67 29.04
CA LEU A 28 18.71 -12.42 28.94
C LEU A 28 18.91 -10.98 28.47
N GLN A 29 19.18 -10.13 29.46
CA GLN A 29 19.72 -8.80 29.28
C GLN A 29 21.15 -8.93 28.73
N SER A 30 21.40 -8.51 27.49
CA SER A 30 22.75 -8.15 27.06
C SER A 30 22.85 -6.63 27.03
N GLN A 31 23.11 -6.05 28.20
CA GLN A 31 23.58 -4.68 28.30
C GLN A 31 25.00 -4.63 27.74
N SER A 32 25.18 -4.09 26.53
CA SER A 32 26.49 -3.68 26.04
C SER A 32 26.61 -2.17 26.14
N HIS A 33 27.21 -1.76 27.25
CA HIS A 33 27.98 -0.53 27.40
C HIS A 33 28.82 -0.24 26.14
N ARG A 34 28.62 0.91 25.50
CA ARG A 34 29.67 1.73 24.88
C ARG A 34 29.14 3.15 24.68
N SER A 35 29.43 4.02 25.64
CA SER A 35 30.56 4.96 25.58
C SER A 35 30.18 6.25 24.85
N ASP A 36 29.79 7.21 25.66
CA ASP A 36 29.90 8.63 25.36
C ASP A 36 31.31 8.96 24.86
N ALA A 37 31.41 9.58 23.70
CA ALA A 37 32.60 10.31 23.27
C ALA A 37 32.15 11.50 22.44
N GLY A 38 31.87 12.58 23.14
CA GLY A 38 31.65 13.89 22.54
C GLY A 38 32.89 14.33 21.77
N TRP A 39 32.67 14.86 20.57
CA TRP A 39 33.67 15.66 19.88
C TRP A 39 33.47 17.13 20.22
N ARG A 40 34.39 17.59 21.07
CA ARG A 40 34.66 18.99 21.37
C ARG A 40 35.38 19.66 20.19
N THR A 41 34.87 20.84 19.84
CA THR A 41 35.59 22.08 19.52
C THR A 41 36.61 22.12 18.38
N SER A 42 36.40 23.03 17.42
CA SER A 42 37.25 24.21 17.12
C SER A 42 36.78 24.85 15.80
N GLY A 43 36.44 26.13 15.75
CA GLY A 43 37.39 27.23 15.52
C GLY A 43 37.25 27.72 14.07
N ILE A 44 36.41 28.71 13.79
CA ILE A 44 36.78 30.11 13.47
C ILE A 44 37.92 30.21 12.44
N GLY A 45 37.59 30.74 11.26
CA GLY A 45 38.57 31.13 10.24
C GLY A 45 37.92 31.80 9.04
N ARG A 46 37.49 33.06 9.21
CA ARG A 46 37.21 33.97 8.08
C ARG A 46 38.53 34.35 7.43
N VAL A 47 38.72 34.05 6.14
CA VAL A 47 39.58 34.87 5.28
C VAL A 47 38.86 35.06 3.95
N ALA A 48 38.45 36.30 3.72
CA ALA A 48 37.98 36.78 2.43
C ALA A 48 39.17 36.83 1.47
N GLY A 49 39.03 36.18 0.32
CA GLY A 49 39.98 36.24 -0.79
C GLY A 49 39.20 36.20 -2.10
N ALA A 50 38.84 37.38 -2.61
CA ALA A 50 38.35 37.54 -3.95
C ALA A 50 39.53 37.46 -4.94
N ALA A 51 39.48 36.50 -5.88
CA ALA A 51 40.19 36.58 -7.14
C ALA A 51 39.56 35.63 -8.18
N LEU A 52 38.74 36.25 -9.02
CA LEU A 52 38.33 35.90 -10.38
C LEU A 52 39.04 34.68 -11.02
N SER A 53 38.28 33.61 -11.26
CA SER A 53 38.61 32.61 -12.29
C SER A 53 37.30 32.09 -12.90
N LEU A 54 37.06 32.55 -14.13
CA LEU A 54 35.95 32.18 -14.99
C LEU A 54 36.05 30.69 -15.41
N LEU A 55 34.88 30.10 -15.68
CA LEU A 55 34.64 28.88 -16.48
C LEU A 55 34.90 27.53 -15.80
N LEU A 56 33.82 26.96 -15.23
CA LEU A 56 33.31 25.61 -15.48
C LEU A 56 31.94 25.47 -14.78
N LEU A 57 30.89 25.94 -15.47
CA LEU A 57 29.49 25.73 -15.09
C LEU A 57 29.14 24.24 -15.23
N GLY A 58 28.53 23.67 -14.18
CA GLY A 58 27.54 22.60 -14.33
C GLY A 58 27.99 21.18 -14.02
N ALA A 59 28.55 20.90 -12.84
CA ALA A 59 28.55 19.54 -12.30
C ALA A 59 27.19 19.26 -11.64
N GLY A 60 26.39 18.41 -12.29
CA GLY A 60 24.98 18.17 -12.01
C GLY A 60 24.66 17.74 -10.59
N ALA A 61 23.83 18.53 -9.91
CA ALA A 61 23.03 18.07 -8.79
C ALA A 61 21.98 17.09 -9.34
N ALA A 62 22.26 15.79 -9.27
CA ALA A 62 21.28 14.74 -9.51
C ALA A 62 20.19 14.84 -8.45
N THR A 63 19.11 15.53 -8.77
CA THR A 63 17.89 15.57 -7.96
C THR A 63 17.31 14.16 -7.92
N LEU A 64 17.48 13.47 -6.79
CA LEU A 64 16.74 12.25 -6.46
C LEU A 64 15.26 12.62 -6.35
N ALA A 65 14.52 12.54 -7.46
CA ALA A 65 13.08 12.67 -7.45
C ALA A 65 12.47 11.54 -6.63
N PRO A 66 11.46 11.79 -5.77
CA PRO A 66 10.72 10.73 -5.10
C PRO A 66 10.17 9.76 -6.15
N GLY A 67 10.55 8.48 -6.03
CA GLY A 67 10.08 7.43 -6.94
C GLY A 67 8.56 7.34 -6.89
N ALA A 68 7.90 7.62 -8.02
CA ALA A 68 6.51 7.26 -8.18
C ALA A 68 6.40 5.73 -8.10
N ALA A 69 5.47 5.22 -7.30
CA ALA A 69 5.16 3.79 -7.25
C ALA A 69 4.88 3.31 -8.67
N GLN A 70 5.76 2.45 -9.21
CA GLN A 70 5.57 1.85 -10.52
C GLN A 70 4.73 0.57 -10.38
N ALA A 71 3.87 0.32 -11.35
CA ALA A 71 3.17 -0.95 -11.47
C ALA A 71 4.17 -2.00 -11.97
N GLU A 72 4.39 -3.05 -11.20
CA GLU A 72 5.13 -4.23 -11.68
C GLU A 72 4.16 -5.38 -11.96
N GLU A 73 3.99 -5.80 -13.22
CA GLU A 73 3.19 -6.99 -13.54
C GLU A 73 3.89 -8.24 -13.00
N ILE A 74 3.32 -8.89 -11.99
CA ILE A 74 3.85 -10.12 -11.39
C ILE A 74 3.35 -11.39 -12.09
N GLY A 75 2.26 -11.27 -12.86
CA GLY A 75 1.74 -12.37 -13.66
C GLY A 75 0.36 -12.09 -14.23
N SER A 76 -0.07 -12.97 -15.13
CA SER A 76 -1.39 -12.86 -15.74
C SER A 76 -1.99 -14.21 -16.09
N VAL A 77 -3.33 -14.29 -16.01
CA VAL A 77 -4.12 -15.47 -16.35
C VAL A 77 -5.06 -15.11 -17.47
N ARG A 78 -5.11 -15.91 -18.54
CA ARG A 78 -6.01 -15.66 -19.66
C ARG A 78 -7.45 -15.94 -19.25
N THR A 79 -8.34 -15.01 -19.57
CA THR A 79 -9.78 -15.12 -19.38
C THR A 79 -10.42 -14.80 -20.72
N HIS A 80 -11.43 -15.55 -21.16
CA HIS A 80 -12.04 -15.43 -22.49
C HIS A 80 -11.07 -15.58 -23.69
N PHE A 81 -11.12 -16.75 -24.33
CA PHE A 81 -10.37 -17.01 -25.55
C PHE A 81 -11.15 -16.51 -26.78
N LYS A 82 -10.62 -15.49 -27.45
CA LYS A 82 -11.13 -14.99 -28.74
C LYS A 82 -10.10 -15.26 -29.83
N ILE A 83 -10.57 -15.47 -31.07
CA ILE A 83 -9.71 -15.72 -32.25
C ILE A 83 -8.69 -14.59 -32.45
N THR A 84 -9.09 -13.35 -32.16
CA THR A 84 -8.26 -12.15 -32.34
C THR A 84 -7.33 -11.85 -31.16
N GLY A 85 -7.39 -12.62 -30.06
CA GLY A 85 -6.58 -12.48 -28.85
C GLY A 85 -7.42 -12.57 -27.57
N SER A 86 -6.95 -13.36 -26.60
CA SER A 86 -7.65 -13.60 -25.33
C SER A 86 -7.55 -12.42 -24.37
N ASP A 87 -8.63 -12.15 -23.63
CA ASP A 87 -8.55 -11.24 -22.49
C ASP A 87 -7.69 -11.90 -21.38
N ARG A 88 -7.29 -11.11 -20.39
CA ARG A 88 -6.51 -11.63 -19.26
C ARG A 88 -6.80 -10.86 -17.99
N VAL A 89 -6.65 -11.52 -16.85
CA VAL A 89 -6.52 -10.86 -15.56
C VAL A 89 -5.03 -10.73 -15.28
N VAL A 90 -4.54 -9.50 -15.17
CA VAL A 90 -3.17 -9.22 -14.75
C VAL A 90 -3.16 -8.93 -13.25
N VAL A 91 -2.08 -9.32 -12.58
CA VAL A 91 -1.81 -8.94 -11.20
C VAL A 91 -0.57 -8.08 -11.20
N GLU A 92 -0.69 -6.88 -10.65
CA GLU A 92 0.39 -5.90 -10.58
C GLU A 92 0.70 -5.59 -9.11
N ALA A 93 1.98 -5.48 -8.77
CA ALA A 93 2.46 -5.07 -7.46
C ALA A 93 2.72 -3.56 -7.43
N TYR A 94 2.33 -2.94 -6.31
CA TYR A 94 2.46 -1.51 -6.03
C TYR A 94 3.07 -1.31 -4.65
N ASP A 95 4.29 -0.81 -4.60
CA ASP A 95 4.92 -0.45 -3.34
C ASP A 95 4.49 0.94 -2.88
N ASP A 96 4.19 1.07 -1.58
CA ASP A 96 3.81 2.34 -1.01
C ASP A 96 5.05 3.25 -0.80
N PRO A 97 5.18 4.39 -1.51
CA PRO A 97 6.37 5.22 -1.46
C PRO A 97 6.54 5.94 -0.11
N LEU A 98 5.45 6.11 0.65
CA LEU A 98 5.49 6.75 1.97
C LEU A 98 5.49 5.74 3.12
N VAL A 99 5.18 4.47 2.83
CA VAL A 99 5.19 3.38 3.80
C VAL A 99 6.00 2.20 3.26
N PRO A 100 7.34 2.32 3.16
CA PRO A 100 8.19 1.20 2.73
C PRO A 100 7.95 -0.04 3.59
N GLY A 101 7.90 -1.21 2.94
CA GLY A 101 7.57 -2.49 3.58
C GLY A 101 6.10 -2.89 3.43
N VAL A 102 5.26 -2.08 2.80
CA VAL A 102 3.90 -2.44 2.37
C VAL A 102 3.80 -2.46 0.86
N THR A 103 3.33 -3.59 0.32
CA THR A 103 3.06 -3.79 -1.11
C THR A 103 1.60 -4.15 -1.31
N CYS A 104 0.96 -3.51 -2.28
CA CYS A 104 -0.40 -3.79 -2.72
C CYS A 104 -0.40 -4.55 -4.04
N TYR A 105 -1.00 -5.74 -4.05
CA TYR A 105 -1.24 -6.50 -5.26
C TYR A 105 -2.63 -6.16 -5.78
N VAL A 106 -2.71 -5.59 -6.98
CA VAL A 106 -3.96 -5.23 -7.61
C VAL A 106 -4.17 -6.15 -8.81
N SER A 107 -5.27 -6.88 -8.80
CA SER A 107 -5.69 -7.68 -9.95
C SER A 107 -6.71 -6.90 -10.77
N ARG A 108 -6.54 -6.84 -12.10
CA ARG A 108 -7.50 -6.21 -13.01
C ARG A 108 -7.62 -6.94 -14.33
N ALA A 109 -8.75 -6.79 -14.99
CA ALA A 109 -8.94 -7.31 -16.33
C ALA A 109 -8.27 -6.39 -17.38
N ARG A 110 -7.56 -6.98 -18.33
CA ARG A 110 -6.99 -6.33 -19.51
C ARG A 110 -7.60 -6.94 -20.76
N THR A 111 -8.06 -6.09 -21.66
CA THR A 111 -8.71 -6.51 -22.89
C THR A 111 -7.68 -7.05 -23.90
N GLY A 112 -7.99 -8.20 -24.48
CA GLY A 112 -7.13 -8.86 -25.45
C GLY A 112 -7.33 -8.40 -26.90
N GLY A 113 -6.48 -8.95 -27.76
CA GLY A 113 -6.55 -8.82 -29.21
C GLY A 113 -6.17 -7.46 -29.78
N ILE A 114 -6.44 -7.24 -31.07
CA ILE A 114 -5.91 -6.11 -31.84
C ILE A 114 -6.22 -4.75 -31.17
N LYS A 115 -7.43 -4.59 -30.61
CA LYS A 115 -7.82 -3.36 -29.90
C LYS A 115 -7.07 -3.19 -28.57
N GLY A 116 -6.81 -4.29 -27.86
CA GLY A 116 -6.02 -4.31 -26.63
C GLY A 116 -4.54 -4.01 -26.88
N SER A 117 -3.94 -4.62 -27.90
CA SER A 117 -2.54 -4.37 -28.27
C SER A 117 -2.30 -2.95 -28.79
N LEU A 118 -3.31 -2.32 -29.38
CA LEU A 118 -3.24 -0.93 -29.84
C LEU A 118 -3.62 0.09 -28.74
N GLY A 119 -3.99 -0.36 -27.52
CA GLY A 119 -4.37 0.53 -26.42
C GLY A 119 -5.69 1.29 -26.63
N VAL A 120 -6.50 0.86 -27.60
CA VAL A 120 -7.79 1.47 -27.95
C VAL A 120 -8.95 0.76 -27.24
N ALA A 121 -8.70 -0.43 -26.70
CA ALA A 121 -9.68 -1.15 -25.92
C ALA A 121 -9.92 -0.47 -24.56
N GLU A 122 -11.17 -0.52 -24.12
CA GLU A 122 -11.57 -0.05 -22.81
C GLU A 122 -11.55 -1.23 -21.83
N ASP A 123 -10.67 -1.17 -20.83
CA ASP A 123 -10.60 -2.24 -19.83
C ASP A 123 -11.85 -2.24 -18.91
N PRO A 124 -12.27 -3.42 -18.41
CA PRO A 124 -13.30 -3.52 -17.39
C PRO A 124 -12.93 -2.77 -16.12
N THR A 125 -13.93 -2.23 -15.42
CA THR A 125 -13.74 -1.49 -14.16
C THR A 125 -13.63 -2.40 -12.94
N GLU A 126 -13.59 -3.71 -13.12
CA GLU A 126 -13.46 -4.67 -12.03
C GLU A 126 -11.99 -4.81 -11.64
N ALA A 127 -11.68 -4.37 -10.42
CA ALA A 127 -10.39 -4.54 -9.79
C ALA A 127 -10.56 -5.11 -8.38
N SER A 128 -9.57 -5.86 -7.93
CA SER A 128 -9.43 -6.32 -6.55
C SER A 128 -8.05 -5.96 -6.04
N ILE A 129 -7.92 -5.78 -4.72
CA ILE A 129 -6.68 -5.37 -4.07
C ILE A 129 -6.39 -6.25 -2.86
N ALA A 130 -5.11 -6.60 -2.68
CA ALA A 130 -4.59 -7.23 -1.48
C ALA A 130 -3.27 -6.57 -1.10
N CYS A 131 -3.26 -5.81 -0.01
CA CYS A 131 -2.06 -5.19 0.52
C CYS A 131 -1.49 -6.03 1.66
N ARG A 132 -0.18 -6.28 1.61
CA ARG A 132 0.55 -7.10 2.57
C ARG A 132 1.78 -6.35 3.05
N GLN A 133 2.14 -6.61 4.30
CA GLN A 133 3.47 -6.27 4.79
C GLN A 133 4.46 -7.25 4.15
N THR A 134 5.28 -6.74 3.23
CA THR A 134 6.30 -7.49 2.49
C THR A 134 7.71 -7.28 3.06
N GLY A 135 7.88 -6.28 3.92
CA GLY A 135 9.13 -6.01 4.64
C GLY A 135 8.90 -5.30 5.97
N PRO A 136 9.98 -4.88 6.66
CA PRO A 136 9.86 -4.03 7.85
C PRO A 136 9.16 -2.72 7.52
N VAL A 137 8.07 -2.41 8.24
CA VAL A 137 7.31 -1.18 7.99
C VAL A 137 8.04 0.03 8.56
N SER A 138 8.25 1.01 7.70
CA SER A 138 8.76 2.33 8.08
C SER A 138 7.90 3.43 7.45
N PHE A 139 8.06 4.67 7.91
CA PHE A 139 7.33 5.81 7.37
C PHE A 139 8.35 6.83 6.85
N ALA A 140 8.26 7.16 5.56
CA ALA A 140 9.15 8.14 4.94
C ALA A 140 8.85 9.59 5.37
N GLY A 141 7.68 9.81 5.99
CA GLY A 141 7.27 11.08 6.57
C GLY A 141 5.85 11.00 7.16
N PRO A 142 5.31 12.11 7.70
CA PRO A 142 3.93 12.18 8.15
C PRO A 142 2.95 11.90 7.01
N LEU A 143 2.02 10.98 7.23
CA LEU A 143 1.02 10.59 6.25
C LEU A 143 -0.19 11.55 6.30
N PRO A 144 -0.76 11.95 5.15
CA PRO A 144 -2.10 12.53 5.13
C PRO A 144 -3.14 11.54 5.67
N GLN A 145 -4.24 12.05 6.22
CA GLN A 145 -5.36 11.20 6.66
C GLN A 145 -5.92 10.32 5.53
N GLN A 146 -5.91 10.84 4.30
CA GLN A 146 -6.29 10.15 3.07
C GLN A 146 -5.44 10.70 1.90
N THR A 147 -4.90 9.82 1.06
CA THR A 147 -4.17 10.21 -0.16
C THR A 147 -4.23 9.11 -1.22
N ASP A 148 -4.29 9.47 -2.49
CA ASP A 148 -3.97 8.57 -3.59
C ASP A 148 -2.50 8.14 -3.44
N VAL A 149 -2.28 6.83 -3.38
CA VAL A 149 -0.95 6.21 -3.41
C VAL A 149 -0.54 5.98 -4.85
N PHE A 150 -1.51 5.62 -5.69
CA PHE A 150 -1.30 5.30 -7.09
C PHE A 150 -2.57 5.55 -7.90
N SER A 151 -2.39 5.94 -9.16
CA SER A 151 -3.49 6.08 -10.11
C SER A 151 -3.05 5.67 -11.52
N GLU A 152 -3.89 4.90 -12.22
CA GLU A 152 -3.59 4.40 -13.56
C GLU A 152 -4.80 4.44 -14.48
N ARG A 153 -4.57 4.78 -15.75
CA ARG A 153 -5.63 4.83 -16.76
C ARG A 153 -5.98 3.44 -17.26
N LEU A 154 -7.25 3.06 -17.12
CA LEU A 154 -7.84 1.84 -17.68
C LEU A 154 -8.41 2.08 -19.09
N SER A 155 -8.58 3.33 -19.51
CA SER A 155 -8.99 3.65 -20.86
C SER A 155 -8.42 4.99 -21.33
N PHE A 156 -8.37 5.17 -22.65
CA PHE A 156 -7.89 6.40 -23.27
C PHE A 156 -8.76 7.61 -22.92
N ILE A 157 -10.07 7.42 -22.66
CA ILE A 157 -11.01 8.54 -22.58
C ILE A 157 -11.50 8.81 -21.15
N PHE A 158 -11.94 7.82 -20.35
CA PHE A 158 -12.69 8.14 -19.10
C PHE A 158 -12.64 7.12 -17.95
N LYS A 159 -11.65 6.23 -17.87
CA LYS A 159 -11.54 5.29 -16.75
C LYS A 159 -10.15 5.34 -16.14
N THR A 160 -10.11 5.65 -14.85
CA THR A 160 -8.90 5.65 -14.03
C THR A 160 -9.14 4.74 -12.83
N LEU A 161 -8.19 3.87 -12.53
CA LEU A 161 -8.13 3.13 -11.28
C LEU A 161 -7.36 3.96 -10.25
N HIS A 162 -7.95 4.10 -9.08
CA HIS A 162 -7.36 4.74 -7.92
C HIS A 162 -7.01 3.70 -6.87
N VAL A 163 -5.89 3.89 -6.19
CA VAL A 163 -5.52 3.19 -4.97
C VAL A 163 -5.26 4.24 -3.91
N VAL A 164 -6.17 4.36 -2.95
CA VAL A 164 -6.17 5.38 -1.90
C VAL A 164 -5.80 4.75 -0.56
N ARG A 165 -4.83 5.34 0.13
CA ARG A 165 -4.48 5.01 1.51
C ARG A 165 -5.23 5.93 2.45
N ILE A 166 -5.84 5.33 3.46
CA ILE A 166 -6.57 5.97 4.55
C ILE A 166 -5.94 5.51 5.87
N VAL A 167 -5.71 6.45 6.79
CA VAL A 167 -5.15 6.13 8.10
C VAL A 167 -6.25 5.93 9.14
N ASP A 168 -6.44 4.69 9.62
CA ASP A 168 -7.29 4.41 10.78
C ASP A 168 -6.46 4.52 12.06
N ARG A 169 -6.43 5.73 12.65
CA ARG A 169 -5.68 6.00 13.89
C ARG A 169 -6.17 5.18 15.08
N PRO A 170 -7.49 5.08 15.37
CA PRO A 170 -7.99 4.26 16.48
C PRO A 170 -7.52 2.81 16.47
N ARG A 171 -7.42 2.20 15.28
CA ARG A 171 -7.01 0.79 15.13
C ARG A 171 -5.54 0.62 14.71
N ASN A 172 -4.76 1.71 14.68
CA ASN A 172 -3.37 1.74 14.20
C ASN A 172 -3.18 0.95 12.89
N THR A 173 -4.03 1.22 11.90
CA THR A 173 -4.13 0.42 10.66
C THR A 173 -4.11 1.31 9.44
N LEU A 174 -3.38 0.89 8.40
CA LEU A 174 -3.43 1.51 7.07
C LEU A 174 -4.46 0.78 6.22
N VAL A 175 -5.48 1.51 5.78
CA VAL A 175 -6.55 0.98 4.94
C VAL A 175 -6.30 1.42 3.51
N TYR A 176 -6.30 0.48 2.58
CA TYR A 176 -6.11 0.72 1.16
C TYR A 176 -7.41 0.40 0.44
N LEU A 177 -7.98 1.40 -0.23
CA LEU A 177 -9.18 1.29 -1.04
C LEU A 177 -8.79 1.41 -2.50
N THR A 178 -9.20 0.45 -3.33
CA THR A 178 -9.17 0.61 -4.77
C THR A 178 -10.57 0.88 -5.31
N TYR A 179 -10.71 1.84 -6.20
CA TYR A 179 -11.95 2.13 -6.92
C TYR A 179 -11.64 2.69 -8.31
N SER A 180 -12.62 2.64 -9.20
CA SER A 180 -12.49 3.15 -10.57
C SER A 180 -13.50 4.26 -10.84
N ASP A 181 -13.05 5.32 -11.50
CA ASP A 181 -13.97 6.36 -11.97
C ASP A 181 -14.67 5.91 -13.26
N ARG A 182 -16.01 5.95 -13.28
CA ARG A 182 -16.78 5.83 -14.52
C ARG A 182 -17.81 6.95 -14.58
N VAL A 183 -17.66 7.82 -15.59
CA VAL A 183 -18.33 9.13 -15.70
C VAL A 183 -19.85 9.06 -15.88
N VAL A 184 -20.44 7.90 -16.23
CA VAL A 184 -21.84 7.86 -16.72
C VAL A 184 -22.84 7.15 -15.80
N THR A 185 -22.42 6.24 -14.91
CA THR A 185 -23.37 5.48 -14.05
C THR A 185 -22.89 5.22 -12.62
N GLY A 186 -21.66 5.62 -12.27
CA GLY A 186 -21.02 5.23 -11.02
C GLY A 186 -20.60 3.75 -11.04
N SER A 187 -19.32 3.46 -10.84
CA SER A 187 -18.85 2.09 -10.67
C SER A 187 -18.88 1.75 -9.18
N ALA A 188 -19.84 0.95 -8.73
CA ALA A 188 -19.88 0.42 -7.36
C ALA A 188 -18.82 -0.68 -7.12
N LYS A 189 -17.88 -0.86 -8.05
CA LYS A 189 -16.82 -1.87 -7.98
C LYS A 189 -15.62 -1.27 -7.28
N ASN A 190 -15.32 -1.81 -6.10
CA ASN A 190 -14.17 -1.45 -5.29
C ASN A 190 -13.59 -2.69 -4.62
N GLY A 191 -12.40 -2.51 -4.03
CA GLY A 191 -11.77 -3.49 -3.17
C GLY A 191 -11.10 -2.80 -1.98
N VAL A 192 -11.06 -3.46 -0.84
CA VAL A 192 -10.43 -2.91 0.38
C VAL A 192 -9.45 -3.92 0.96
N SER A 193 -8.31 -3.42 1.42
CA SER A 193 -7.33 -4.18 2.20
C SER A 193 -6.91 -3.37 3.41
N ALA A 194 -6.67 -4.03 4.54
CA ALA A 194 -6.21 -3.39 5.76
C ALA A 194 -4.87 -4.01 6.17
N VAL A 195 -3.89 -3.16 6.42
CA VAL A 195 -2.55 -3.55 6.90
C VAL A 195 -2.40 -3.00 8.33
N PRO A 196 -2.54 -3.83 9.36
CA PRO A 196 -2.34 -3.40 10.73
C PRO A 196 -0.87 -3.07 10.97
N ILE A 197 -0.61 -1.98 11.69
CA ILE A 197 0.75 -1.59 12.08
C ILE A 197 1.03 -2.11 13.49
N PRO A 198 2.23 -2.68 13.75
CA PRO A 198 2.61 -3.15 15.08
C PRO A 198 2.31 -2.13 16.18
N ALA A 199 1.78 -2.59 17.32
CA ALA A 199 1.30 -1.70 18.39
C ALA A 199 2.40 -0.83 19.02
N ASN A 200 3.66 -1.24 18.89
CA ASN A 200 4.84 -0.48 19.33
C ASN A 200 5.24 0.66 18.38
N GLN A 201 4.59 0.78 17.22
CA GLN A 201 4.86 1.79 16.22
C GLN A 201 3.59 2.60 15.93
N LYS A 202 3.62 3.90 16.20
CA LYS A 202 2.49 4.79 15.88
C LYS A 202 2.62 5.35 14.48
N ILE A 203 1.51 5.38 13.75
CA ILE A 203 1.45 6.01 12.43
C ILE A 203 1.60 7.53 12.59
N PRO A 204 2.61 8.17 11.99
CA PRO A 204 2.74 9.62 11.99
C PRO A 204 1.73 10.20 11.00
N VAL A 205 0.80 11.02 11.46
CA VAL A 205 -0.23 11.61 10.59
C VAL A 205 -0.11 13.14 10.63
N LYS A 206 -0.16 13.76 9.46
CA LYS A 206 -0.16 15.21 9.27
C LYS A 206 -1.52 15.83 9.59
#